data_AF-A0A7J8WAU9-F1
#
_entry.id   AF-A0A7J8WAU9-F1
#
_cell.length_a   1.000
_cell.length_b   1.000
_cell.length_c   1.000
_cell.angle_alpha   90.00
_cell.angle_beta   90.00
_cell.angle_gamma   90.00
#
_symmetry.space_group_name_H-M   'P 1'
#
loop_
_entity.id
_entity.type
_entity.pdbx_description
1 polymer ?
#
loop_
_entity_poly.entity_id
_entity_poly.type
_entity_poly.pdbx_seq_one_letter_code
_entity_poly.pdbx_strand_id
1 'polypeptide(L)'
;MGCIHLGLLCVQDSIAYRPTMASVVLMLSSYSMSLPVPSKPAFSMHSTGEKEKKPDSVSLFNQSKGEAIQVSANEASISELSPR
;
A
#
# COMPACT_ATOMS: atom_id res chain seq x y z
N MET A 1 0.97 -13.79 13.21
CA MET A 1 -0.03 -13.27 12.25
C MET A 1 -0.74 -11.97 12.68
N GLY A 2 -0.55 -11.50 13.93
CA GLY A 2 -1.28 -10.33 14.44
C GLY A 2 -0.85 -8.98 13.85
N CYS A 3 0.46 -8.76 13.65
CA CYS A 3 0.96 -7.44 13.21
C CYS A 3 0.44 -7.03 11.82
N ILE A 4 0.25 -7.99 10.90
CA ILE A 4 -0.30 -7.71 9.56
C ILE A 4 -1.77 -7.31 9.68
N HIS A 5 -2.58 -8.08 10.42
CA HIS A 5 -4.00 -7.75 10.64
C HIS A 5 -4.16 -6.39 11.34
N LEU A 6 -3.33 -6.13 12.36
CA LEU A 6 -3.34 -4.87 13.09
C LEU A 6 -2.91 -3.70 12.19
N GLY A 7 -1.87 -3.87 11.36
CA GLY A 7 -1.45 -2.87 10.39
C GLY A 7 -2.56 -2.53 9.39
N LEU A 8 -3.29 -3.54 8.91
CA LEU A 8 -4.43 -3.35 8.01
C LEU A 8 -5.62 -2.65 8.70
N LEU A 9 -5.87 -2.92 9.98
CA LEU A 9 -6.88 -2.22 10.79
C LEU A 9 -6.57 -0.72 10.96
N CYS A 10 -5.31 -0.36 11.13
CA CYS A 10 -4.88 1.04 11.31
C CYS A 10 -5.11 1.93 10.08
N VAL A 11 -5.18 1.34 8.89
CA VAL A 11 -5.31 2.06 7.61
C VAL A 11 -6.68 1.91 6.96
N GLN A 12 -7.69 1.44 7.70
CA GLN A 12 -9.04 1.35 7.17
C GLN A 12 -9.61 2.71 6.76
N ASP A 13 -10.43 2.73 5.71
CA ASP A 13 -11.00 3.96 5.15
C ASP A 13 -11.89 4.70 6.16
N SER A 14 -12.76 3.95 6.84
CA SER A 14 -13.59 4.51 7.91
C SER A 14 -12.80 4.61 9.21
N ILE A 15 -12.80 5.81 9.79
CA ILE A 15 -12.19 6.11 11.09
C ILE A 15 -12.77 5.21 12.19
N ALA A 16 -14.04 4.83 12.09
CA ALA A 16 -14.70 3.98 13.08
C ALA A 16 -14.07 2.58 13.21
N TYR A 17 -13.33 2.12 12.20
CA TYR A 17 -12.62 0.84 12.25
C TYR A 17 -11.14 0.95 12.60
N ARG A 18 -10.61 2.17 12.75
CA ARG A 18 -9.22 2.38 13.15
C ARG A 18 -9.10 2.19 14.67
N PRO A 19 -8.25 1.28 15.15
CA PRO A 19 -8.06 1.09 16.58
C PRO A 19 -7.42 2.34 17.21
N THR A 20 -7.77 2.62 18.46
CA THR A 20 -7.08 3.64 19.25
C THR A 20 -5.68 3.16 19.62
N MET A 21 -4.75 4.08 19.88
CA MET A 21 -3.39 3.71 20.32
C MET A 21 -3.39 2.84 21.58
N ALA A 22 -4.30 3.08 22.52
CA ALA A 22 -4.46 2.23 23.70
C ALA A 22 -4.85 0.78 23.32
N SER A 23 -5.81 0.62 22.40
CA SER A 23 -6.20 -0.70 21.91
C SER A 23 -5.08 -1.40 21.12
N VAL A 24 -4.28 -0.65 20.36
CA VAL A 24 -3.11 -1.19 19.66
C VAL A 24 -2.09 -1.76 20.65
N VAL A 25 -1.76 -1.03 21.71
CA VAL A 25 -0.85 -1.52 22.76
C VAL A 25 -1.40 -2.78 23.40
N LEU A 26 -2.70 -2.79 23.77
CA LEU A 26 -3.35 -3.97 24.35
C LEU A 26 -3.32 -5.19 23.42
N MET A 27 -3.60 -4.99 22.13
CA MET A 27 -3.57 -6.04 21.10
C MET A 27 -2.16 -6.58 20.86
N LEU A 28 -1.13 -5.73 20.91
CA LEU A 28 0.27 -6.13 20.78
C LEU A 28 0.77 -6.87 22.04
N SER A 29 0.33 -6.46 23.23
CA SER A 29 0.64 -7.13 24.49
C SER A 29 -0.05 -8.49 24.61
N SER A 30 -1.18 -8.67 23.95
CA SER A 30 -1.99 -9.88 24.06
C SER A 30 -1.73 -10.82 22.87
N TYR A 31 -0.69 -11.64 23.00
CA TYR A 31 -0.13 -12.50 21.94
C TYR A 31 -1.12 -13.45 21.24
N SER A 32 -2.27 -13.75 21.87
CA SER A 32 -3.26 -14.73 21.40
C SER A 32 -4.64 -14.15 21.13
N MET A 33 -4.78 -12.82 20.99
CA MET A 33 -6.10 -12.24 20.72
C MET A 33 -6.52 -12.39 19.26
N SER A 34 -7.79 -12.80 19.09
CA SER A 34 -8.45 -12.79 17.80
C SER A 34 -8.69 -11.33 17.40
N LEU A 35 -7.95 -10.89 16.40
CA LEU A 35 -8.16 -9.58 15.79
C LEU A 35 -9.33 -9.66 14.80
N PRO A 36 -10.16 -8.61 14.70
CA PRO A 36 -11.18 -8.55 13.68
C PRO A 36 -10.55 -8.59 12.28
N VAL A 37 -11.25 -9.20 11.34
CA VAL A 37 -10.79 -9.29 9.95
C VAL A 37 -10.88 -7.90 9.32
N PRO A 38 -9.78 -7.32 8.81
CA PRO A 38 -9.78 -6.01 8.17
C PRO A 38 -10.58 -6.05 6.86
N SER A 39 -11.19 -4.92 6.50
CA SER A 39 -11.81 -4.76 5.19
C SER A 39 -10.77 -4.79 4.07
N LYS A 40 -11.21 -5.03 2.84
CA LYS A 40 -10.36 -4.89 1.66
C LYS A 40 -9.85 -3.43 1.59
N PRO A 41 -8.54 -3.19 1.38
CA PRO A 41 -8.02 -1.83 1.27
C PRO A 41 -8.69 -1.09 0.11
N ALA A 42 -8.96 0.22 0.27
CA ALA A 42 -9.49 1.07 -0.81
C ALA A 42 -8.65 0.98 -2.09
N PHE A 43 -7.34 0.78 -1.96
CA PHE A 43 -6.43 0.59 -3.09
C PHE A 43 -6.10 -0.89 -3.30
N SER A 44 -7.11 -1.70 -3.60
CA SER A 44 -6.83 -2.98 -4.25
C SER A 44 -6.67 -2.70 -5.73
N MET A 45 -5.43 -2.74 -6.23
CA MET A 45 -5.22 -2.89 -7.68
C MET A 45 -5.96 -4.16 -8.10
N HIS A 46 -7.08 -4.00 -8.83
CA HIS A 46 -7.59 -5.07 -9.65
C HIS A 46 -6.48 -5.31 -10.68
N SER A 47 -5.65 -6.31 -10.45
CA SER A 47 -4.97 -6.95 -11.57
C SER A 47 -6.11 -7.45 -12.44
N THR A 48 -6.37 -6.74 -13.53
CA THR A 48 -7.26 -7.19 -14.58
C THR A 48 -6.62 -8.44 -15.16
N GLY A 49 -6.87 -9.58 -14.50
CA GLY A 49 -6.86 -10.88 -15.15
C GLY A 49 -8.07 -10.91 -16.05
N GLU A 50 -7.94 -10.25 -17.19
CA GLU A 50 -8.94 -10.20 -18.25
C GLU A 50 -9.22 -11.64 -18.66
N LYS A 51 -10.43 -12.14 -18.40
CA LYS A 51 -10.96 -13.20 -19.24
C LYS A 51 -11.27 -12.54 -20.59
N GLU A 52 -10.28 -12.51 -21.47
CA GLU A 52 -10.36 -11.92 -22.81
C GLU A 52 -11.55 -12.53 -23.58
N LYS A 53 -12.55 -11.70 -23.88
CA LYS A 53 -13.34 -11.85 -25.10
C LYS A 53 -12.61 -11.02 -26.15
N LYS A 54 -11.91 -11.72 -27.05
CA LYS A 54 -11.19 -11.19 -28.21
C LYS A 54 -12.04 -10.18 -29.01
N PRO A 55 -11.43 -9.07 -29.47
CA PRO A 55 -11.55 -8.70 -30.87
C PRO A 55 -10.18 -8.41 -31.52
N ASP A 56 -10.20 -8.46 -32.85
CA ASP A 56 -9.07 -8.69 -33.74
C ASP A 56 -7.93 -7.67 -33.74
N SER A 57 -6.77 -8.19 -34.12
CA SER A 57 -5.45 -7.61 -34.32
C SER A 57 -5.41 -6.30 -35.13
N VAL A 58 -4.71 -5.29 -34.60
CA VAL A 58 -3.67 -4.55 -35.35
C VAL A 58 -2.53 -4.18 -34.39
N SER A 59 -1.35 -4.75 -34.64
CA SER A 59 -0.09 -4.33 -34.02
C SER A 59 0.34 -3.01 -34.63
N LEU A 60 0.72 -2.04 -33.80
CA LEU A 60 1.60 -0.97 -34.25
C LEU A 60 2.65 -0.66 -33.18
N PHE A 61 3.63 -1.57 -33.07
CA PHE A 61 4.97 -1.17 -32.67
C PHE A 61 5.55 -0.31 -33.79
N ASN A 62 5.82 0.95 -33.50
CA ASN A 62 6.87 1.69 -34.22
C ASN A 62 7.77 2.36 -33.18
N GLN A 63 9.02 1.90 -33.15
CA GLN A 63 10.12 2.51 -32.40
C GLN A 63 10.26 3.99 -32.74
N SER A 64 10.39 4.84 -31.72
CA SER A 64 11.42 5.90 -31.74
C SER A 64 11.68 6.49 -30.36
N LYS A 65 12.95 6.40 -29.96
CA LYS A 65 13.70 7.21 -28.96
C LYS A 65 13.22 7.22 -27.51
N GLY A 66 14.07 6.68 -26.63
CA GLY A 66 13.81 6.57 -25.19
C GLY A 66 13.57 7.91 -24.51
N GLU A 67 12.43 8.01 -23.83
CA GLU A 67 12.26 8.88 -22.68
C GLU A 67 12.16 7.99 -21.45
N ALA A 68 13.09 8.20 -20.51
CA ALA A 68 13.05 7.57 -19.22
C ALA A 68 11.76 7.98 -18.51
N ILE A 69 11.08 7.01 -17.90
CA ILE A 69 10.03 7.26 -16.92
C ILE A 69 10.61 8.25 -15.90
N GLN A 70 10.08 9.47 -15.87
CA GLN A 70 10.46 10.50 -14.90
C GLN A 70 9.96 10.05 -13.53
N VAL A 71 10.81 9.31 -12.80
CA VAL A 71 10.59 9.04 -11.39
C VAL A 71 10.79 10.36 -10.65
N SER A 72 9.72 10.90 -10.08
CA SER A 72 9.78 12.08 -9.23
C SER A 72 10.56 11.75 -7.95
N ALA A 73 11.81 12.19 -7.87
CA ALA A 73 12.57 12.21 -6.62
C ALA A 73 12.12 13.41 -5.78
N ASN A 74 11.67 13.16 -4.56
CA ASN A 74 11.39 14.23 -3.60
C ASN A 74 12.71 14.64 -2.93
N GLU A 75 13.02 15.93 -3.01
CA GLU A 75 14.18 16.54 -2.37
C GLU A 75 13.91 16.66 -0.86
N ALA A 76 14.57 15.82 -0.04
CA ALA A 76 14.54 15.95 1.41
C ALA A 76 15.77 16.76 1.87
N SER A 77 15.54 17.85 2.62
CA SER A 77 16.63 18.68 3.14
C SER A 77 17.29 18.00 4.34
N ILE A 78 18.58 17.69 4.24
CA ILE A 78 19.39 17.10 5.32
C ILE A 78 20.07 18.23 6.10
N SER A 79 19.97 18.21 7.43
CA SER A 79 20.73 19.12 8.31
C SER A 79 22.03 18.46 8.73
N GLU A 80 23.16 19.15 8.57
CA GLU A 80 24.48 18.65 8.98
C GLU A 80 24.76 18.98 10.45
N LEU A 81 25.19 17.98 11.22
CA LEU A 81 25.66 18.14 12.61
C LEU A 81 27.19 18.24 12.62
N SER A 82 27.73 19.31 13.21
CA SER A 82 29.18 19.50 13.34
C SER A 82 29.77 18.68 14.49
N PRO A 83 30.94 18.04 14.33
CA PRO A 83 31.64 17.36 15.42
C PRO A 83 32.11 18.35 16.50
N ARG A 84 32.25 17.85 17.73
CA ARG A 84 32.67 18.62 18.90
C ARG A 84 34.16 18.48 19.19
#